data_AF-A0A7X4KQ77-F1
#
_entry.id   AF-A0A7X4KQ77-F1
#
_cell.length_a   1.000
_cell.length_b   1.000
_cell.length_c   1.000
_cell.angle_alpha   90.00
_cell.angle_beta   90.00
_cell.angle_gamma   90.00
#
_symmetry.space_group_name_H-M   'P 1'
#
loop_
_entity.id
_entity.type
_entity.pdbx_description
1 polymer ?
#
loop_
_entity_poly.entity_id
_entity_poly.type
_entity_poly.pdbx_seq_one_letter_code
_entity_poly.pdbx_strand_id
1 'polypeptide(L)'
;MPPTQAKPGAPLPVRDGVAPSYLWLPEGDWPDMLSFLLARYPAVTEAAWRDRMARGEVVDGEGRRLEPSSRYRRGMRVFYYRELEQAETPIPFKEEILFQDEHLLVVDKPHFLPMTPGGRFLQETLLVRLKKSTGLQDLTPIHRLDRETAGVVVFSSNIASRGAFQSLFQKREVLKEYEALAPRLHGRDFPFTYRSRMEDGEKFFVMKEVAGEPNSETVIDVIEHREDATLYRLWPHTGRKHQLRLHLASLGVPIVNDAFYPVALPCKQDDVSQPLKLLARSITFPDPVSGGVRHYESRRSL
;
A
#
# COMPACT_ATOMS: atom_id res chain seq x y z
N MET A 1 14.42 -3.37 28.28
CA MET A 1 13.38 -3.94 27.42
C MET A 1 13.94 -5.19 26.78
N PRO A 2 13.27 -6.36 26.88
CA PRO A 2 13.74 -7.57 26.22
C PRO A 2 13.62 -7.40 24.69
N PRO A 3 14.52 -8.03 23.91
CA PRO A 3 14.44 -7.98 22.45
C PRO A 3 13.13 -8.60 21.96
N THR A 4 12.40 -7.81 21.17
CA THR A 4 11.15 -8.14 20.50
C THR A 4 11.32 -9.43 19.69
N GLN A 5 10.49 -10.45 19.95
CA GLN A 5 10.57 -11.74 19.28
C GLN A 5 10.48 -11.58 17.75
N ALA A 6 11.33 -12.32 17.05
CA ALA A 6 11.30 -12.50 15.61
C ALA A 6 9.92 -12.98 15.12
N LYS A 7 9.47 -12.49 13.95
CA LYS A 7 8.31 -13.08 13.26
C LYS A 7 8.56 -14.58 13.05
N PRO A 8 7.53 -15.45 13.09
CA PRO A 8 7.71 -16.87 12.76
C PRO A 8 8.36 -17.00 11.38
N GLY A 9 9.63 -17.44 11.36
CA GLY A 9 10.40 -17.67 10.13
C GLY A 9 11.38 -16.57 9.70
N ALA A 10 11.47 -15.41 10.36
CA ALA A 10 12.51 -14.41 10.10
C ALA A 10 13.53 -14.41 11.26
N PRO A 11 14.84 -14.62 11.01
CA PRO A 11 15.84 -14.72 12.07
C PRO A 11 16.20 -13.37 12.72
N LEU A 12 15.85 -12.24 12.09
CA LEU A 12 16.05 -10.90 12.63
C LEU A 12 14.76 -10.34 13.26
N PRO A 13 14.85 -9.63 14.40
CA PRO A 13 13.68 -9.05 15.06
C PRO A 13 13.12 -7.85 14.29
N VAL A 14 11.90 -7.43 14.63
CA VAL A 14 11.33 -6.16 14.14
C VAL A 14 12.01 -4.99 14.87
N ARG A 15 12.40 -3.93 14.14
CA ARG A 15 13.00 -2.70 14.70
C ARG A 15 12.10 -1.51 14.46
N ASP A 16 11.68 -0.84 15.53
CA ASP A 16 10.82 0.35 15.47
C ASP A 16 9.58 0.16 14.58
N GLY A 17 8.97 -1.02 14.61
CA GLY A 17 7.80 -1.38 13.79
C GLY A 17 8.12 -1.80 12.34
N VAL A 18 9.37 -1.74 11.91
CA VAL A 18 9.85 -2.16 10.58
C VAL A 18 10.46 -3.57 10.65
N ALA A 19 9.89 -4.50 9.88
CA ALA A 19 10.42 -5.86 9.77
C ALA A 19 11.66 -5.91 8.87
N PRO A 20 12.58 -6.88 9.06
CA PRO A 20 13.67 -7.11 8.12
C PRO A 20 13.11 -7.42 6.72
N SER A 21 13.78 -6.90 5.70
CA SER A 21 13.59 -7.35 4.32
C SER A 21 14.27 -8.70 4.13
N TYR A 22 13.78 -9.47 3.16
CA TYR A 22 14.43 -10.71 2.76
C TYR A 22 14.44 -10.86 1.25
N LEU A 23 15.40 -11.63 0.74
CA LEU A 23 15.40 -12.08 -0.64
C LEU A 23 15.89 -13.51 -0.76
N TRP A 24 15.41 -14.21 -1.79
CA TRP A 24 16.00 -15.44 -2.26
C TRP A 24 17.08 -15.09 -3.28
N LEU A 25 18.27 -15.66 -3.11
CA LEU A 25 19.38 -15.43 -4.03
C LEU A 25 19.05 -16.05 -5.40
N PRO A 26 18.98 -15.24 -6.48
CA PRO A 26 18.60 -15.71 -7.81
C PRO A 26 19.68 -16.60 -8.43
N GLU A 27 19.47 -17.03 -9.67
CA GLU A 27 20.54 -17.60 -10.49
C GLU A 27 21.62 -16.55 -10.78
N GLY A 28 22.89 -16.99 -10.77
CA GLY A 28 24.05 -16.20 -11.19
C GLY A 28 25.32 -16.58 -10.44
N ASP A 29 26.44 -16.08 -10.96
CA ASP A 29 27.80 -16.50 -10.59
C ASP A 29 28.59 -15.34 -9.98
N TRP A 30 28.12 -14.85 -8.83
CA TRP A 30 28.89 -13.87 -8.05
C TRP A 30 29.94 -14.58 -7.19
N PRO A 31 31.15 -14.00 -7.06
CA PRO A 31 32.22 -14.61 -6.27
C PRO A 31 31.88 -14.65 -4.78
N ASP A 32 31.20 -13.62 -4.28
CA ASP A 32 30.83 -13.47 -2.88
C ASP A 32 29.53 -12.67 -2.69
N MET A 33 29.06 -12.62 -1.45
CA MET A 33 27.81 -11.96 -1.07
C MET A 33 27.87 -10.44 -1.29
N LEU A 34 29.00 -9.80 -1.01
CA LEU A 34 29.13 -8.35 -1.18
C LEU A 34 29.01 -7.94 -2.64
N SER A 35 29.70 -8.65 -3.54
CA SER A 35 29.65 -8.42 -4.99
C SER A 35 28.21 -8.55 -5.52
N PHE A 36 27.48 -9.57 -5.04
CA PHE A 36 26.07 -9.73 -5.36
C PHE A 36 25.21 -8.55 -4.86
N LEU A 37 25.36 -8.15 -3.59
CA LEU A 37 24.53 -7.09 -3.01
C LEU A 37 24.79 -5.72 -3.66
N LEU A 38 26.04 -5.43 -4.04
CA LEU A 38 26.38 -4.22 -4.79
C LEU A 38 25.75 -4.21 -6.18
N ALA A 39 25.81 -5.33 -6.90
CA ALA A 39 25.17 -5.46 -8.20
C ALA A 39 23.64 -5.36 -8.10
N ARG A 40 23.05 -5.96 -7.06
CA ARG A 40 21.59 -5.99 -6.86
C ARG A 40 21.01 -4.65 -6.38
N TYR A 41 21.77 -3.92 -5.58
CA TYR A 41 21.37 -2.67 -4.93
C TYR A 41 22.42 -1.57 -5.19
N PRO A 42 22.54 -1.06 -6.42
CA PRO A 42 23.58 -0.10 -6.79
C PRO A 42 23.47 1.25 -6.06
N ALA A 43 22.30 1.55 -5.49
CA ALA A 43 22.07 2.74 -4.68
C ALA A 43 22.56 2.61 -3.22
N VAL A 44 23.08 1.45 -2.80
CA VAL A 44 23.66 1.26 -1.45
C VAL A 44 25.16 1.11 -1.59
N THR A 45 25.91 1.99 -0.93
CA THR A 45 27.37 1.99 -1.01
C THR A 45 28.00 0.73 -0.42
N GLU A 46 29.20 0.38 -0.88
CA GLU A 46 29.98 -0.72 -0.32
C GLU A 46 30.25 -0.54 1.17
N ALA A 47 30.59 0.68 1.58
CA ALA A 47 30.82 1.02 2.99
C ALA A 47 29.57 0.73 3.84
N ALA A 48 28.38 1.10 3.36
CA ALA A 48 27.13 0.83 4.06
C ALA A 48 26.84 -0.68 4.17
N TRP A 49 27.08 -1.47 3.11
CA TRP A 49 26.91 -2.92 3.19
C TRP A 49 27.90 -3.58 4.15
N ARG A 50 29.17 -3.17 4.11
CA ARG A 50 30.20 -3.66 5.03
C ARG A 50 29.85 -3.33 6.48
N ASP A 51 29.35 -2.13 6.76
CA ASP A 51 28.90 -1.73 8.09
C ASP A 51 27.71 -2.59 8.56
N ARG A 52 26.66 -2.77 7.74
CA ARG A 52 25.52 -3.64 8.06
C ARG A 52 25.96 -5.08 8.35
N MET A 53 26.84 -5.62 7.51
CA MET A 53 27.43 -6.94 7.73
C MET A 53 28.27 -6.97 9.01
N ALA A 54 29.03 -5.91 9.32
CA ALA A 54 29.82 -5.77 10.55
C ALA A 54 28.94 -5.84 11.81
N ARG A 55 27.79 -5.16 11.77
CA ARG A 55 26.78 -5.13 12.84
C ARG A 55 25.95 -6.43 12.97
N GLY A 56 26.19 -7.42 12.10
CA GLY A 56 25.44 -8.68 12.09
C GLY A 56 24.00 -8.52 11.58
N GLU A 57 23.74 -7.51 10.77
CA GLU A 57 22.42 -7.16 10.27
C GLU A 57 22.11 -7.71 8.89
N VAL A 58 23.01 -8.53 8.35
CA VAL A 58 22.81 -9.32 7.15
C VAL A 58 23.03 -10.77 7.53
N VAL A 59 21.98 -11.58 7.45
CA VAL A 59 22.00 -12.98 7.93
C VAL A 59 21.34 -13.94 6.93
N ASP A 60 21.70 -15.22 7.00
CA ASP A 60 21.07 -16.30 6.23
C ASP A 60 19.70 -16.72 6.79
N GLY A 61 19.11 -17.77 6.21
CA GLY A 61 17.81 -18.31 6.61
C GLY A 61 17.74 -18.85 8.03
N GLU A 62 18.88 -19.22 8.59
CA GLU A 62 19.06 -19.75 9.95
C GLU A 62 19.55 -18.69 10.94
N GLY A 63 19.73 -17.44 10.49
CA GLY A 63 20.20 -16.33 11.30
C GLY A 63 21.71 -16.27 11.48
N ARG A 64 22.49 -17.02 10.70
CA ARG A 64 23.94 -16.89 10.71
C ARG A 64 24.34 -15.63 9.96
N ARG A 65 25.26 -14.86 10.56
CA ARG A 65 25.81 -13.64 9.99
C ARG A 65 26.52 -13.94 8.66
N LEU A 66 26.24 -13.10 7.67
CA LEU A 66 26.93 -13.11 6.38
C LEU A 66 28.03 -12.04 6.39
N GLU A 67 29.22 -12.46 6.01
CA GLU A 67 30.41 -11.61 5.82
C GLU A 67 30.56 -11.21 4.35
N PRO A 68 31.36 -10.16 4.04
CA PRO A 68 31.60 -9.74 2.66
C PRO A 68 32.06 -10.87 1.73
N SER A 69 32.95 -11.74 2.23
CA SER A 69 33.52 -12.90 1.53
C SER A 69 32.64 -14.16 1.60
N SER A 70 31.46 -14.08 2.23
CA SER A 70 30.56 -15.23 2.31
C SER A 70 30.18 -15.70 0.91
N ARG A 71 30.34 -17.00 0.66
CA ARG A 71 30.06 -17.60 -0.65
C ARG A 71 28.61 -17.36 -1.06
N TYR A 72 28.43 -16.81 -2.26
CA TYR A 72 27.11 -16.74 -2.90
C TYR A 72 26.56 -18.15 -3.17
N ARG A 73 25.35 -18.43 -2.71
CA ARG A 73 24.67 -19.71 -2.95
C ARG A 73 23.27 -19.46 -3.45
N ARG A 74 23.02 -19.79 -4.72
CA ARG A 74 21.67 -19.78 -5.32
C ARG A 74 20.65 -20.42 -4.38
N GLY A 75 19.48 -19.78 -4.26
CA GLY A 75 18.40 -20.28 -3.43
C GLY A 75 18.62 -20.13 -1.92
N MET A 76 19.73 -19.53 -1.47
CA MET A 76 19.85 -19.09 -0.08
C MET A 76 18.85 -17.95 0.18
N ARG A 77 18.25 -17.95 1.37
CA ARG A 77 17.43 -16.83 1.84
C ARG A 77 18.29 -15.89 2.68
N VAL A 78 18.30 -14.61 2.35
CA VAL A 78 19.06 -13.58 3.06
C VAL A 78 18.11 -12.57 3.68
N PHE A 79 18.37 -12.15 4.91
CA PHE A 79 17.63 -11.13 5.64
C PHE A 79 18.52 -9.92 5.94
N TYR A 80 17.95 -8.71 5.84
CA TYR A 80 18.63 -7.46 6.14
C TYR A 80 17.65 -6.34 6.48
N TYR A 81 18.10 -5.29 7.18
CA TYR A 81 17.31 -4.06 7.36
C TYR A 81 17.51 -3.11 6.19
N ARG A 82 16.41 -2.53 5.70
CA ARG A 82 16.51 -1.34 4.84
C ARG A 82 16.84 -0.15 5.72
N GLU A 83 17.76 0.67 5.23
CA GLU A 83 18.07 1.98 5.83
C GLU A 83 18.03 3.01 4.70
N LEU A 84 17.66 4.23 5.06
CA LEU A 84 17.64 5.37 4.15
C LEU A 84 18.91 6.18 4.36
N GLU A 85 19.50 6.66 3.27
CA GLU A 85 20.64 7.58 3.35
C GLU A 85 20.22 8.95 3.89
N GLN A 86 19.02 9.41 3.53
CA GLN A 86 18.41 10.63 4.05
C GLN A 86 17.31 10.29 5.04
N ALA A 87 17.19 11.13 6.08
CA ALA A 87 16.08 11.04 7.02
C ALA A 87 14.73 11.28 6.30
N GLU A 88 13.68 10.64 6.80
CA GLU A 88 12.34 10.80 6.25
C GLU A 88 11.80 12.20 6.50
N THR A 89 11.26 12.84 5.46
CA THR A 89 10.44 14.05 5.64
C THR A 89 9.20 13.67 6.46
N PRO A 90 8.97 14.28 7.64
CA PRO A 90 7.77 14.01 8.43
C PRO A 90 6.51 14.33 7.64
N ILE A 91 5.51 13.44 7.69
CA ILE A 91 4.21 13.68 7.06
C ILE A 91 3.30 14.35 8.11
N PRO A 92 2.87 15.61 7.92
CA PRO A 92 2.20 16.38 8.96
C PRO A 92 0.75 15.95 9.23
N PHE A 93 0.22 14.99 8.47
CA PHE A 93 -1.13 14.48 8.62
C PHE A 93 -1.18 13.28 9.54
N LYS A 94 -2.24 13.20 10.36
CA LYS A 94 -2.49 12.07 11.26
C LYS A 94 -3.68 11.24 10.78
N GLU A 95 -3.53 9.93 10.92
CA GLU A 95 -4.58 8.95 10.86
C GLU A 95 -5.43 8.97 12.13
N GLU A 96 -6.69 8.55 12.01
CA GLU A 96 -7.62 8.42 13.12
C GLU A 96 -8.05 6.96 13.25
N ILE A 97 -8.13 6.43 14.48
CA ILE A 97 -8.67 5.09 14.71
C ILE A 97 -10.19 5.19 14.78
N LEU A 98 -10.87 4.52 13.85
CA LEU A 98 -12.33 4.45 13.80
C LEU A 98 -12.89 3.34 14.69
N PHE A 99 -12.17 2.22 14.76
CA PHE A 99 -12.59 1.04 15.50
C PHE A 99 -11.40 0.12 15.81
N GLN A 100 -11.44 -0.57 16.94
CA GLN A 100 -10.49 -1.61 17.31
C GLN A 100 -11.16 -2.72 18.12
N ASP A 101 -10.95 -3.98 17.73
CA ASP A 101 -11.30 -5.16 18.52
C ASP A 101 -10.16 -6.20 18.52
N GLU A 102 -10.47 -7.43 18.95
CA GLU A 102 -9.50 -8.53 19.00
C GLU A 102 -8.92 -8.89 17.62
N HIS A 103 -9.67 -8.69 16.53
CA HIS A 103 -9.30 -9.15 15.19
C HIS A 103 -8.86 -8.02 14.26
N LEU A 104 -9.48 -6.85 14.39
CA LEU A 104 -9.38 -5.76 13.44
C LEU A 104 -9.00 -4.44 14.10
N LEU A 105 -8.24 -3.64 13.35
CA LEU A 105 -8.04 -2.21 13.59
C LEU A 105 -8.47 -1.48 12.31
N VAL A 106 -9.44 -0.58 12.43
CA VAL A 106 -9.97 0.22 11.32
C VAL A 106 -9.58 1.66 11.52
N VAL A 107 -9.04 2.28 10.48
CA VAL A 107 -8.47 3.63 10.54
C VAL A 107 -8.94 4.48 9.38
N ASP A 108 -9.02 5.78 9.61
CA ASP A 108 -9.25 6.80 8.60
C ASP A 108 -7.91 7.42 8.16
N LYS A 109 -7.38 6.93 7.03
CA LYS A 109 -6.07 7.31 6.51
C LYS A 109 -6.15 8.70 5.85
N PRO A 110 -5.22 9.63 6.16
CA PRO A 110 -5.14 10.89 5.43
C PRO A 110 -4.56 10.70 4.02
N HIS A 111 -4.73 11.72 3.17
CA HIS A 111 -3.99 11.81 1.92
C HIS A 111 -2.48 11.82 2.18
N PHE A 112 -1.71 11.42 1.17
CA PHE A 112 -0.24 11.43 1.13
C PHE A 112 0.49 10.47 2.07
N LEU A 113 -0.20 9.82 3.03
CA LEU A 113 0.41 8.83 3.91
C LEU A 113 0.53 7.46 3.20
N PRO A 114 1.75 6.91 3.01
CA PRO A 114 1.95 5.58 2.46
C PRO A 114 1.41 4.49 3.39
N MET A 115 0.91 3.41 2.81
CA MET A 115 0.37 2.27 3.55
C MET A 115 1.43 1.48 4.33
N THR A 116 2.55 1.16 3.67
CA THR A 116 3.59 0.24 4.16
C THR A 116 4.99 0.74 3.81
N PRO A 117 6.04 0.32 4.56
CA PRO A 117 7.43 0.68 4.28
C PRO A 117 7.84 0.41 2.83
N GLY A 118 8.45 1.39 2.16
CA GLY A 118 8.83 1.33 0.76
C GLY A 118 9.43 2.64 0.26
N GLY A 119 10.30 2.57 -0.75
CA GLY A 119 10.95 3.78 -1.30
C GLY A 119 11.66 4.59 -0.20
N ARG A 120 11.34 5.89 -0.13
CA ARG A 120 11.87 6.88 0.84
C ARG A 120 11.15 6.91 2.19
N PHE A 121 10.19 6.02 2.45
CA PHE A 121 9.42 6.00 3.70
C PHE A 121 9.50 4.61 4.34
N LEU A 122 10.09 4.50 5.52
CA LEU A 122 10.09 3.31 6.36
C LEU A 122 9.19 3.55 7.58
N GLN A 123 9.44 4.64 8.30
CA GLN A 123 8.79 5.00 9.57
C GLN A 123 7.50 5.78 9.37
N GLU A 124 7.48 6.69 8.40
CA GLU A 124 6.36 7.57 8.05
C GLU A 124 5.35 6.84 7.15
N THR A 125 4.91 5.67 7.61
CA THR A 125 3.89 4.86 6.94
C THR A 125 2.79 4.49 7.91
N LEU A 126 1.56 4.35 7.41
CA LEU A 126 0.38 4.05 8.23
C LEU A 126 0.61 2.80 9.10
N LEU A 127 1.14 1.72 8.51
CA LEU A 127 1.44 0.50 9.24
C LEU A 127 2.39 0.74 10.41
N VAL A 128 3.50 1.43 10.19
CA VAL A 128 4.54 1.59 11.22
C VAL A 128 4.09 2.56 12.32
N ARG A 129 3.43 3.65 11.94
CA ARG A 129 2.83 4.57 12.90
C ARG A 129 1.82 3.87 13.80
N LEU A 130 0.91 3.08 13.23
CA LEU A 130 -0.08 2.32 14.00
C LEU A 130 0.56 1.28 14.91
N LYS A 131 1.59 0.55 14.46
CA LYS A 131 2.32 -0.38 15.34
C LYS A 131 2.95 0.32 16.53
N LYS A 132 3.52 1.51 16.33
CA LYS A 132 4.12 2.32 17.40
C LYS A 132 3.07 2.85 18.37
N SER A 133 1.96 3.40 17.86
CA SER A 133 0.93 4.02 18.69
C SER A 133 0.06 3.03 19.44
N THR A 134 -0.22 1.86 18.85
CA THR A 134 -1.09 0.82 19.44
C THR A 134 -0.34 -0.31 20.14
N GLY A 135 0.95 -0.49 19.85
CA GLY A 135 1.75 -1.62 20.32
C GLY A 135 1.47 -2.96 19.60
N LEU A 136 0.51 -3.01 18.67
CA LEU A 136 0.08 -4.23 17.98
C LEU A 136 1.12 -4.69 16.92
N GLN A 137 2.06 -5.55 17.31
CA GLN A 137 3.17 -5.95 16.43
C GLN A 137 2.74 -6.79 15.22
N ASP A 138 1.66 -7.54 15.34
CA ASP A 138 1.11 -8.41 14.29
C ASP A 138 0.17 -7.70 13.31
N LEU A 139 0.02 -6.39 13.48
CA LEU A 139 -0.78 -5.58 12.59
C LEU A 139 -0.33 -5.76 11.12
N THR A 140 -1.28 -6.07 10.24
CA THR A 140 -1.05 -6.25 8.80
C THR A 140 -2.25 -5.70 8.02
N PRO A 141 -2.04 -4.87 6.99
CA PRO A 141 -3.15 -4.39 6.16
C PRO A 141 -3.77 -5.58 5.41
N ILE A 142 -5.10 -5.66 5.39
CA ILE A 142 -5.82 -6.70 4.62
C ILE A 142 -6.30 -6.21 3.25
N HIS A 143 -6.22 -4.90 3.03
CA HIS A 143 -6.28 -4.25 1.72
C HIS A 143 -5.41 -2.99 1.72
N ARG A 144 -5.30 -2.34 0.57
CA ARG A 144 -4.47 -1.14 0.42
C ARG A 144 -5.25 -0.02 -0.25
N LEU A 145 -4.90 1.20 0.13
CA LEU A 145 -5.16 2.42 -0.63
C LEU A 145 -3.85 2.92 -1.22
N ASP A 146 -3.95 3.71 -2.29
CA ASP A 146 -2.80 4.44 -2.81
C ASP A 146 -2.37 5.51 -1.81
N ARG A 147 -1.13 5.98 -1.92
CA ARG A 147 -0.58 7.01 -1.02
C ARG A 147 -1.46 8.26 -1.06
N GLU A 148 -1.86 8.67 -2.26
CA GLU A 148 -2.65 9.87 -2.53
C GLU A 148 -4.11 9.76 -2.09
N THR A 149 -4.68 8.56 -1.98
CA THR A 149 -6.09 8.33 -1.63
C THR A 149 -6.29 8.36 -0.11
N ALA A 150 -7.32 9.05 0.40
CA ALA A 150 -7.69 9.03 1.82
C ALA A 150 -8.83 8.06 2.10
N GLY A 151 -9.14 7.83 3.38
CA GLY A 151 -10.36 7.15 3.83
C GLY A 151 -10.10 5.83 4.55
N VAL A 152 -11.15 5.00 4.61
CA VAL A 152 -11.19 3.82 5.47
C VAL A 152 -10.17 2.76 5.04
N VAL A 153 -9.38 2.29 6.02
CA VAL A 153 -8.49 1.15 5.86
C VAL A 153 -8.62 0.18 7.01
N VAL A 154 -8.68 -1.11 6.68
CA VAL A 154 -8.76 -2.20 7.64
C VAL A 154 -7.42 -2.92 7.74
N PHE A 155 -6.98 -3.11 8.98
CA PHE A 155 -5.86 -3.95 9.36
C PHE A 155 -6.36 -5.14 10.17
N SER A 156 -5.72 -6.28 10.00
CA SER A 156 -5.86 -7.42 10.90
C SER A 156 -4.79 -7.31 11.99
N SER A 157 -5.21 -7.44 13.24
CA SER A 157 -4.36 -7.48 14.43
C SER A 157 -4.08 -8.91 14.92
N ASN A 158 -4.86 -9.90 14.48
CA ASN A 158 -4.78 -11.30 14.94
C ASN A 158 -4.38 -12.25 13.80
N ILE A 159 -3.28 -12.98 13.97
CA ILE A 159 -2.74 -13.93 12.99
C ILE A 159 -3.75 -15.05 12.66
N ALA A 160 -4.50 -15.55 13.66
CA ALA A 160 -5.39 -16.69 13.51
C ALA A 160 -6.60 -16.38 12.62
N SER A 161 -7.17 -15.17 12.73
CA SER A 161 -8.31 -14.75 11.91
C SER A 161 -7.92 -14.04 10.62
N ARG A 162 -6.65 -13.62 10.47
CA ARG A 162 -6.14 -12.85 9.31
C ARG A 162 -6.51 -13.46 7.96
N GLY A 163 -6.31 -14.76 7.79
CA GLY A 163 -6.56 -15.46 6.53
C GLY A 163 -8.03 -15.40 6.11
N ALA A 164 -8.96 -15.50 7.08
CA ALA A 164 -10.39 -15.42 6.83
C ALA A 164 -10.79 -14.02 6.34
N PHE A 165 -10.33 -12.96 7.02
CA PHE A 165 -10.59 -11.58 6.59
C PHE A 165 -9.96 -11.23 5.24
N GLN A 166 -8.72 -11.68 4.98
CA GLN A 166 -8.08 -11.46 3.67
C GLN A 166 -8.82 -12.17 2.53
N SER A 167 -9.41 -13.33 2.80
CA SER A 167 -10.15 -14.10 1.79
C SER A 167 -11.39 -13.37 1.29
N LEU A 168 -12.03 -12.54 2.10
CA LEU A 168 -13.20 -11.73 1.70
C LEU A 168 -12.87 -10.85 0.48
N PHE A 169 -11.69 -10.23 0.46
CA PHE A 169 -11.25 -9.38 -0.66
C PHE A 169 -10.97 -10.19 -1.92
N GLN A 170 -10.43 -11.40 -1.77
CA GLN A 170 -10.17 -12.31 -2.91
C GLN A 170 -11.48 -12.82 -3.52
N LYS A 171 -12.46 -13.14 -2.67
CA LYS A 171 -13.81 -13.58 -3.06
C LYS A 171 -14.73 -12.45 -3.49
N ARG A 172 -14.31 -11.18 -3.34
CA ARG A 172 -15.11 -9.97 -3.63
C ARG A 172 -16.38 -9.87 -2.78
N GLU A 173 -16.32 -10.37 -1.55
CA GLU A 173 -17.41 -10.29 -0.55
C GLU A 173 -17.40 -8.95 0.22
N VAL A 174 -16.50 -8.04 -0.15
CA VAL A 174 -16.34 -6.73 0.47
C VAL A 174 -16.92 -5.65 -0.45
N LEU A 175 -17.94 -4.97 0.03
CA LEU A 175 -18.48 -3.77 -0.60
C LEU A 175 -17.62 -2.58 -0.20
N LYS A 176 -17.13 -1.83 -1.19
CA LYS A 176 -16.34 -0.62 -0.98
C LYS A 176 -17.05 0.52 -1.68
N GLU A 177 -17.24 1.62 -0.97
CA GLU A 177 -17.77 2.87 -1.54
C GLU A 177 -16.67 3.93 -1.53
N TYR A 178 -16.56 4.65 -2.63
CA TYR A 178 -15.66 5.78 -2.78
C TYR A 178 -16.44 7.01 -3.22
N GLU A 179 -15.95 8.16 -2.81
CA GLU A 179 -16.36 9.46 -3.31
C GLU A 179 -15.24 10.04 -4.16
N ALA A 180 -15.57 10.70 -5.26
CA ALA A 180 -14.60 11.42 -6.08
C ALA A 180 -15.16 12.74 -6.58
N LEU A 181 -14.36 13.81 -6.48
CA LEU A 181 -14.68 15.08 -7.13
C LEU A 181 -14.02 15.11 -8.51
N ALA A 182 -14.83 15.24 -9.56
CA ALA A 182 -14.37 15.26 -10.95
C ALA A 182 -15.25 16.19 -11.81
N PRO A 183 -14.82 16.61 -13.01
CA PRO A 183 -15.66 17.37 -13.93
C PRO A 183 -16.97 16.64 -14.24
N ARG A 184 -18.00 17.39 -14.64
CA ARG A 184 -19.30 16.81 -14.98
C ARG A 184 -19.21 15.95 -16.23
N LEU A 185 -19.59 14.68 -16.10
CA LEU A 185 -19.79 13.74 -17.19
C LEU A 185 -21.19 13.95 -17.80
N HIS A 186 -21.22 14.27 -19.09
CA HIS A 186 -22.45 14.47 -19.85
C HIS A 186 -22.81 13.23 -20.68
N GLY A 187 -24.09 13.11 -21.07
CA GLY A 187 -24.54 12.08 -22.01
C GLY A 187 -24.59 10.66 -21.45
N ARG A 188 -24.81 10.52 -20.14
CA ARG A 188 -24.95 9.23 -19.43
C ARG A 188 -26.13 9.32 -18.46
N ASP A 189 -26.88 8.24 -18.35
CA ASP A 189 -27.83 8.03 -17.26
C ASP A 189 -27.13 7.34 -16.09
N PHE A 190 -27.38 7.82 -14.88
CA PHE A 190 -26.79 7.28 -13.65
C PHE A 190 -27.84 6.50 -12.84
N PRO A 191 -27.43 5.42 -12.13
CA PRO A 191 -26.09 4.85 -12.12
C PRO A 191 -25.79 4.05 -13.40
N PHE A 192 -24.51 3.94 -13.77
CA PHE A 192 -24.08 3.02 -14.83
C PHE A 192 -22.82 2.25 -14.46
N THR A 193 -22.60 1.11 -15.12
CA THR A 193 -21.40 0.29 -14.93
C THR A 193 -20.38 0.57 -16.01
N TYR A 194 -19.17 0.93 -15.61
CA TYR A 194 -18.02 1.06 -16.50
C TYR A 194 -17.09 -0.15 -16.37
N ARG A 195 -16.73 -0.74 -17.52
CA ARG A 195 -15.88 -1.92 -17.62
C ARG A 195 -14.79 -1.66 -18.63
N SER A 196 -13.55 -1.99 -18.27
CA SER A 196 -12.42 -1.91 -19.19
C SER A 196 -11.37 -2.96 -18.86
N ARG A 197 -10.49 -3.21 -19.84
CA ARG A 197 -9.30 -4.02 -19.63
C ARG A 197 -8.12 -3.10 -19.30
N MET A 198 -7.60 -3.25 -18.09
CA MET A 198 -6.50 -2.46 -17.57
C MET A 198 -5.19 -3.27 -17.57
N GLU A 199 -4.11 -2.64 -18.03
CA GLU A 199 -2.75 -3.19 -18.00
C GLU A 199 -1.77 -2.14 -17.48
N ASP A 200 -0.56 -2.58 -17.10
CA ASP A 200 0.50 -1.65 -16.71
C ASP A 200 0.83 -0.70 -17.87
N GLY A 201 0.95 0.59 -17.55
CA GLY A 201 1.37 1.60 -18.52
C GLY A 201 2.88 1.57 -18.77
N GLU A 202 3.36 2.45 -19.65
CA GLU A 202 4.80 2.57 -19.92
C GLU A 202 5.60 2.94 -18.67
N LYS A 203 5.03 3.82 -17.83
CA LYS A 203 5.58 4.13 -16.50
C LYS A 203 5.01 3.13 -15.50
N PHE A 204 5.87 2.49 -14.70
CA PHE A 204 5.45 1.44 -13.74
C PHE A 204 4.39 1.89 -12.72
N PHE A 205 4.28 3.20 -12.48
CA PHE A 205 3.33 3.78 -11.53
C PHE A 205 2.00 4.23 -12.17
N VAL A 206 1.79 4.01 -13.48
CA VAL A 206 0.51 4.26 -14.14
C VAL A 206 -0.07 2.98 -14.74
N MET A 207 -1.34 3.06 -15.13
CA MET A 207 -2.11 2.03 -15.80
C MET A 207 -2.64 2.59 -17.11
N LYS A 208 -2.98 1.72 -18.05
CA LYS A 208 -3.64 2.11 -19.29
C LYS A 208 -4.79 1.18 -19.60
N GLU A 209 -5.76 1.67 -20.37
CA GLU A 209 -6.79 0.84 -20.95
C GLU A 209 -6.32 0.29 -22.30
N VAL A 210 -6.65 -0.97 -22.55
CA VAL A 210 -6.32 -1.68 -23.78
C VAL A 210 -7.56 -2.41 -24.29
N ALA A 211 -7.56 -2.80 -25.56
CA ALA A 211 -8.62 -3.63 -26.12
C ALA A 211 -8.61 -5.05 -25.51
N GLY A 212 -9.78 -5.68 -25.43
CA GLY A 212 -9.97 -7.07 -24.99
C GLY A 212 -10.94 -7.22 -23.81
N GLU A 213 -11.05 -8.45 -23.29
CA GLU A 213 -11.97 -8.78 -22.20
C GLU A 213 -11.71 -7.94 -20.93
N PRO A 214 -12.73 -7.25 -20.40
CA PRO A 214 -12.59 -6.44 -19.19
C PRO A 214 -12.08 -7.22 -17.99
N ASN A 215 -11.12 -6.65 -17.29
CA ASN A 215 -10.59 -7.18 -16.02
C ASN A 215 -10.82 -6.22 -14.85
N SER A 216 -11.59 -5.16 -15.10
CA SER A 216 -11.96 -4.14 -14.15
C SER A 216 -13.41 -3.70 -14.33
N GLU A 217 -14.07 -3.37 -13.22
CA GLU A 217 -15.48 -2.97 -13.18
C GLU A 217 -15.74 -2.01 -12.01
N THR A 218 -16.41 -0.90 -12.32
CA THR A 218 -16.85 0.11 -11.36
C THR A 218 -18.29 0.52 -11.67
N VAL A 219 -19.17 0.54 -10.67
CA VAL A 219 -20.46 1.23 -10.77
C VAL A 219 -20.25 2.69 -10.39
N ILE A 220 -20.75 3.60 -11.23
CA ILE A 220 -20.59 5.05 -11.09
C ILE A 220 -21.98 5.67 -10.95
N ASP A 221 -22.12 6.52 -9.95
CA ASP A 221 -23.34 7.28 -9.65
C ASP A 221 -22.99 8.71 -9.23
N VAL A 222 -23.99 9.59 -9.17
CA VAL A 222 -23.84 10.99 -8.77
C VAL A 222 -24.44 11.20 -7.38
N ILE A 223 -23.66 11.79 -6.48
CA ILE A 223 -24.16 12.26 -5.17
C ILE A 223 -24.76 13.65 -5.34
N GLU A 224 -23.97 14.57 -5.88
CA GLU A 224 -24.37 15.96 -6.07
C GLU A 224 -23.60 16.61 -7.22
N HIS A 225 -24.22 17.60 -7.84
CA HIS A 225 -23.56 18.50 -8.76
C HIS A 225 -23.22 19.80 -8.02
N ARG A 226 -21.93 20.16 -8.05
CA ARG A 226 -21.41 21.46 -7.59
C ARG A 226 -21.20 22.37 -8.79
N GLU A 227 -20.83 23.63 -8.53
CA GLU A 227 -20.64 24.65 -9.57
C GLU A 227 -19.59 24.21 -10.62
N ASP A 228 -18.39 23.84 -10.17
CA ASP A 228 -17.26 23.49 -11.06
C ASP A 228 -16.96 21.98 -11.15
N ALA A 229 -17.73 21.14 -10.45
CA ALA A 229 -17.45 19.71 -10.37
C ALA A 229 -18.70 18.90 -10.00
N THR A 230 -18.61 17.59 -10.13
CA THR A 230 -19.60 16.63 -9.64
C THR A 230 -18.94 15.74 -8.59
N LEU A 231 -19.65 15.54 -7.48
CA LEU A 231 -19.28 14.54 -6.49
C LEU A 231 -19.89 13.20 -6.92
N TYR A 232 -19.02 12.29 -7.32
CA TYR A 232 -19.38 10.94 -7.75
C TYR A 232 -19.35 9.97 -6.58
N ARG A 233 -20.29 9.02 -6.58
CA ARG A 233 -20.22 7.80 -5.79
C ARG A 233 -19.74 6.65 -6.67
N LEU A 234 -18.77 5.89 -6.19
CA LEU A 234 -18.11 4.84 -6.95
C LEU A 234 -18.08 3.54 -6.15
N TRP A 235 -18.56 2.45 -6.74
CA TRP A 235 -18.45 1.10 -6.16
C TRP A 235 -17.58 0.21 -7.06
N PRO A 236 -16.27 0.10 -6.78
CA PRO A 236 -15.39 -0.78 -7.54
C PRO A 236 -15.60 -2.24 -7.14
N HIS A 237 -16.10 -3.05 -8.08
CA HIS A 237 -16.26 -4.48 -7.89
C HIS A 237 -14.92 -5.23 -7.98
N THR A 238 -13.97 -4.70 -8.75
CA THR A 238 -12.57 -5.13 -8.78
C THR A 238 -11.67 -4.20 -7.95
N GLY A 239 -10.37 -4.48 -7.91
CA GLY A 239 -9.39 -3.70 -7.14
C GLY A 239 -8.05 -3.61 -7.84
N ARG A 240 -8.04 -3.16 -9.10
CA ARG A 240 -6.79 -2.93 -9.85
C ARG A 240 -6.10 -1.64 -9.35
N LYS A 241 -4.77 -1.58 -9.50
CA LYS A 241 -3.98 -0.36 -9.21
C LYS A 241 -4.63 0.82 -9.93
N HIS A 242 -4.88 1.92 -9.23
CA HIS A 242 -5.44 3.16 -9.81
C HIS A 242 -6.75 3.01 -10.61
N GLN A 243 -7.56 1.97 -10.35
CA GLN A 243 -8.76 1.67 -11.15
C GLN A 243 -9.71 2.87 -11.28
N LEU A 244 -10.12 3.46 -10.16
CA LEU A 244 -11.08 4.57 -10.16
C LEU A 244 -10.53 5.81 -10.86
N ARG A 245 -9.22 6.06 -10.69
CA ARG A 245 -8.49 7.17 -11.28
C ARG A 245 -8.44 7.05 -12.80
N LEU A 246 -8.08 5.87 -13.31
CA LEU A 246 -8.06 5.60 -14.74
C LEU A 246 -9.47 5.60 -15.34
N HIS A 247 -10.45 4.95 -14.71
CA HIS A 247 -11.82 4.89 -15.22
C HIS A 247 -12.42 6.27 -15.44
N LEU A 248 -12.33 7.15 -14.44
CA LEU A 248 -12.85 8.51 -14.57
C LEU A 248 -12.06 9.33 -15.60
N ALA A 249 -10.73 9.16 -15.68
CA ALA A 249 -9.94 9.80 -16.72
C ALA A 249 -10.29 9.31 -18.15
N SER A 250 -10.52 8.01 -18.33
CA SER A 250 -10.95 7.41 -19.61
C SER A 250 -12.35 7.84 -20.04
N LEU A 251 -13.21 8.19 -19.09
CA LEU A 251 -14.50 8.81 -19.35
C LEU A 251 -14.40 10.32 -19.67
N GLY A 252 -13.19 10.88 -19.72
CA GLY A 252 -12.95 12.30 -19.99
C GLY A 252 -13.14 13.21 -18.78
N VAL A 253 -13.33 12.65 -17.59
CA VAL A 253 -13.59 13.38 -16.33
C VAL A 253 -12.58 13.00 -15.25
N PRO A 254 -11.28 13.30 -15.44
CA PRO A 254 -10.25 12.93 -14.47
C PRO A 254 -10.53 13.52 -13.08
N ILE A 255 -10.18 12.78 -12.04
CA ILE A 255 -10.36 13.22 -10.65
C ILE A 255 -9.58 14.50 -10.42
N VAL A 256 -10.19 15.46 -9.71
CA VAL A 256 -9.55 16.74 -9.36
C VAL A 256 -8.25 16.48 -8.59
N ASN A 257 -7.19 17.19 -8.98
CA ASN A 257 -5.82 17.06 -8.48
C ASN A 257 -5.15 15.70 -8.73
N ASP A 258 -5.62 14.89 -9.68
CA ASP A 258 -4.90 13.68 -10.06
C ASP A 258 -3.58 14.03 -10.80
N ALA A 259 -2.45 13.73 -10.16
CA ALA A 259 -1.14 13.99 -10.73
C ALA A 259 -0.69 12.95 -11.76
N PHE A 260 -1.40 11.83 -11.92
CA PHE A 260 -1.01 10.72 -12.81
C PHE A 260 -1.89 10.59 -14.04
N TYR A 261 -3.16 10.99 -13.97
CA TYR A 261 -4.12 10.82 -15.05
C TYR A 261 -4.79 12.15 -15.45
N PRO A 262 -5.02 12.39 -16.75
CA PRO A 262 -4.73 11.50 -17.88
C PRO A 262 -3.25 11.51 -18.28
N VAL A 263 -2.49 12.54 -17.90
CA VAL A 263 -1.06 12.68 -18.20
C VAL A 263 -0.29 12.81 -16.88
N ALA A 264 0.70 11.93 -16.68
CA ALA A 264 1.50 11.95 -15.48
C ALA A 264 2.40 13.19 -15.40
N LEU A 265 2.15 14.02 -14.39
CA LEU A 265 2.91 15.22 -14.07
C LEU A 265 4.25 14.87 -13.42
N PRO A 266 5.24 15.79 -13.45
CA PRO A 266 6.48 15.64 -12.69
C PRO A 266 6.21 15.42 -11.20
N CYS A 267 7.08 14.66 -10.53
CA CYS A 267 6.97 14.41 -9.10
C CYS A 267 7.10 15.73 -8.32
N LYS A 268 6.03 16.14 -7.64
CA LYS A 268 6.04 17.33 -6.77
C LYS A 268 6.72 17.12 -5.41
N GLN A 269 7.41 15.98 -5.24
CA GLN A 269 8.11 15.56 -4.02
C GLN A 269 7.24 15.65 -2.75
N ASP A 270 7.41 16.73 -1.98
CA ASP A 270 6.79 16.95 -0.67
C ASP A 270 5.69 18.04 -0.69
N ASP A 271 5.33 18.55 -1.88
CA ASP A 271 4.16 19.42 -2.04
C ASP A 271 2.86 18.61 -1.83
N VAL A 272 2.14 18.98 -0.78
CA VAL A 272 0.90 18.36 -0.32
C VAL A 272 -0.31 19.33 -0.41
N SER A 273 -0.15 20.45 -1.12
CA SER A 273 -1.17 21.51 -1.21
C SER A 273 -2.43 21.11 -1.99
N GLN A 274 -2.31 20.14 -2.91
CA GLN A 274 -3.38 19.69 -3.80
C GLN A 274 -3.62 18.19 -3.62
N PRO A 275 -4.38 17.76 -2.58
CA PRO A 275 -4.72 16.36 -2.39
C PRO A 275 -5.63 15.88 -3.52
N LEU A 276 -5.37 14.65 -3.97
CA LEU A 276 -6.26 13.91 -4.87
C LEU A 276 -7.66 13.89 -4.27
N LYS A 277 -8.67 14.33 -5.03
CA LYS A 277 -10.06 14.36 -4.56
C LYS A 277 -10.75 13.00 -4.71
N LEU A 278 -10.16 11.98 -4.10
CA LEU A 278 -10.66 10.61 -4.02
C LEU A 278 -10.63 10.14 -2.56
N LEU A 279 -11.78 9.68 -2.07
CA LEU A 279 -11.98 9.24 -0.70
C LEU A 279 -12.56 7.83 -0.69
N ALA A 280 -11.93 6.90 0.03
CA ALA A 280 -12.53 5.61 0.39
C ALA A 280 -13.57 5.85 1.49
N ARG A 281 -14.82 6.09 1.09
CA ARG A 281 -15.90 6.57 1.97
C ARG A 281 -16.30 5.52 2.99
N SER A 282 -16.58 4.29 2.55
CA SER A 282 -17.01 3.23 3.46
C SER A 282 -16.63 1.84 2.98
N ILE A 283 -16.64 0.90 3.93
CA ILE A 283 -16.40 -0.52 3.68
C ILE A 283 -17.40 -1.35 4.48
N THR A 284 -18.02 -2.33 3.80
CA THR A 284 -19.01 -3.24 4.39
C THR A 284 -18.69 -4.68 4.01
N PHE A 285 -18.73 -5.59 4.98
CA PHE A 285 -18.46 -7.02 4.74
C PHE A 285 -19.07 -7.91 5.83
N PRO A 286 -19.38 -9.18 5.54
CA PRO A 286 -19.71 -10.17 6.55
C PRO A 286 -18.47 -10.49 7.39
N ASP A 287 -18.60 -10.48 8.71
CA ASP A 287 -17.57 -10.92 9.64
C ASP A 287 -17.46 -12.45 9.57
N PRO A 288 -16.31 -12.99 9.13
CA PRO A 288 -16.12 -14.43 8.96
C PRO A 288 -15.97 -15.16 10.31
N VAL A 289 -15.82 -14.43 11.43
CA VAL A 289 -15.73 -15.01 12.78
C VAL A 289 -17.10 -15.00 13.46
N SER A 290 -17.78 -13.85 13.48
CA SER A 290 -19.06 -13.70 14.19
C SER A 290 -20.31 -13.96 13.32
N GLY A 291 -20.18 -13.91 12.00
CA GLY A 291 -21.31 -14.00 11.05
C GLY A 291 -22.12 -12.71 10.91
N GLY A 292 -21.87 -11.68 11.73
CA GLY A 292 -22.55 -10.38 11.63
C GLY A 292 -22.06 -9.54 10.45
N VAL A 293 -22.74 -8.45 10.14
CA VAL A 293 -22.27 -7.47 9.13
C VAL A 293 -21.46 -6.39 9.82
N ARG A 294 -20.27 -6.11 9.30
CA ARG A 294 -19.43 -4.98 9.71
C ARG A 294 -19.52 -3.86 8.69
N HIS A 295 -19.65 -2.64 9.18
CA HIS A 295 -19.68 -1.43 8.38
C HIS A 295 -18.82 -0.35 9.06
N TYR A 296 -17.97 0.30 8.27
CA TYR A 296 -17.13 1.40 8.73
C TYR A 296 -17.13 2.52 7.70
N GLU A 297 -17.19 3.76 8.18
CA GLU A 297 -17.29 4.96 7.36
C GLU A 297 -16.22 5.99 7.76
N SER A 298 -15.67 6.67 6.75
CA SER A 298 -14.71 7.75 6.88
C SER A 298 -15.35 8.97 7.52
N ARG A 299 -14.61 9.65 8.41
CA ARG A 299 -14.99 10.95 8.99
C ARG A 299 -14.53 12.12 8.12
N ARG A 300 -13.71 11.87 7.09
CA ARG A 300 -13.24 12.88 6.13
C ARG A 300 -14.29 13.24 5.07
N SER A 301 -14.11 14.41 4.47
CA SER A 301 -14.88 14.94 3.34
C SER A 301 -13.96 15.48 2.23
N LEU A 302 -14.51 15.62 1.01
CA LEU A 302 -13.80 16.08 -0.20
C LEU A 302 -14.04 17.56 -0.55
#